data_AF-A0A6A6JW66-F1
#
_entry.id   AF-A0A6A6JW66-F1
#
_cell.length_a   1.000
_cell.length_b   1.000
_cell.length_c   1.000
_cell.angle_alpha   90.00
_cell.angle_beta   90.00
_cell.angle_gamma   90.00
#
_symmetry.space_group_name_H-M   'P 1'
#
loop_
_entity.id
_entity.type
_entity.pdbx_description
1 polymer ?
#
loop_
_entity_poly.entity_id
_entity_poly.type
_entity_poly.pdbx_seq_one_letter_code
_entity_poly.pdbx_strand_id
1 'polypeptide(L)'
;MEQDIRGHAGDAALSNRPKQFTLAPHLDRNGALIPGQTVNNVSKKAATERINRLQAEYISHGIENILSDQKFSKAIIQPVVDEAVAQGIPENRPCHNGLRQTHHLHCGHAIYTTMPTICGKNCHEAWNKEAEDNAMFYCVLCTRIRVAWAKKNYNKRWHDVLLPSFAYPEEEEADRKKYEDVTRGTQPVYISPQGFLILPYGHDGVINHIALIRALEALNEKRFKDMIATACESQLSLTKLTKISLDNFNTLVRHQHMLRHAPFNMLATIAVQLAGRSETSPPKFNMIATAFDYTITENYGECYGETDFIISCMAAQEKIYQFIDKAPGKYRRTKNFRQMKQAAMNLHAGFVKSKTISIDRKMRQISIQIVAASIHQAMLQNHIPIKMSEICEVFDLPYDEHAVYAEGKMSIFARHYRRTKRRAGLRDVHKKAKMKQAKAEKETEGLEYLLADF
;
A
#
# COMPACT_ATOMS: atom_id res chain seq x y z
N MET A 1 -43.11 15.33 40.46
CA MET A 1 -42.01 16.30 40.54
C MET A 1 -40.85 15.74 39.75
N GLU A 2 -40.91 15.98 38.46
CA GLU A 2 -39.90 15.65 37.47
C GLU A 2 -38.82 16.74 37.51
N GLN A 3 -37.55 16.36 37.48
CA GLN A 3 -36.46 17.28 37.14
C GLN A 3 -35.74 16.77 35.91
N ASP A 4 -36.06 17.47 34.82
CA ASP A 4 -35.42 17.51 33.51
C ASP A 4 -33.93 17.87 33.65
N ILE A 5 -33.04 17.02 33.14
CA ILE A 5 -31.66 17.41 32.80
C ILE A 5 -31.54 17.23 31.29
N ARG A 6 -31.98 18.26 30.55
CA ARG A 6 -31.70 18.40 29.12
C ARG A 6 -30.36 19.09 28.93
N GLY A 7 -29.59 18.53 28.01
CA GLY A 7 -28.23 18.92 27.72
C GLY A 7 -28.10 20.31 27.11
N HIS A 8 -27.03 20.99 27.47
CA HIS A 8 -26.40 21.98 26.62
C HIS A 8 -25.51 21.24 25.61
N ALA A 9 -26.10 20.87 24.49
CA ALA A 9 -25.35 20.76 23.25
C ALA A 9 -24.86 22.18 22.92
N GLY A 10 -23.58 22.44 23.18
CA GLY A 10 -22.92 23.60 22.64
C GLY A 10 -22.90 23.45 21.12
N ASP A 11 -23.68 24.29 20.44
CA ASP A 11 -23.64 24.50 19.00
C ASP A 11 -22.22 24.95 18.60
N ALA A 12 -21.36 23.98 18.34
CA ALA A 12 -20.20 24.19 17.49
C ALA A 12 -20.73 24.36 16.07
N ALA A 13 -21.15 25.60 15.75
CA ALA A 13 -21.37 26.05 14.39
C ALA A 13 -20.06 25.83 13.62
N LEU A 14 -19.97 24.67 12.97
CA LEU A 14 -18.97 24.34 11.98
C LEU A 14 -19.00 25.46 10.94
N SER A 15 -17.97 26.29 10.92
CA SER A 15 -17.81 27.33 9.92
C SER A 15 -17.89 26.68 8.53
N ASN A 16 -18.98 26.92 7.80
CA ASN A 16 -19.20 26.52 6.41
C ASN A 16 -18.30 27.31 5.43
N ARG A 17 -17.13 27.77 5.86
CA ARG A 17 -16.13 28.32 4.95
C ARG A 17 -15.52 27.15 4.18
N PRO A 18 -15.59 27.13 2.84
CA PRO A 18 -14.94 26.09 2.07
C PRO A 18 -13.46 26.07 2.43
N LYS A 19 -13.02 25.00 3.11
CA LYS A 19 -11.60 24.78 3.37
C LYS A 19 -10.92 24.69 2.01
N GLN A 20 -10.13 25.71 1.70
CA GLN A 20 -9.38 25.81 0.45
C GLN A 20 -8.54 24.55 0.29
N PHE A 21 -8.53 24.01 -0.93
CA PHE A 21 -7.69 22.88 -1.28
C PHE A 21 -6.38 23.43 -1.83
N THR A 22 -5.36 23.45 -0.97
CA THR A 22 -3.98 23.78 -1.36
C THR A 22 -3.25 22.46 -1.59
N LEU A 23 -2.75 22.26 -2.81
CA LEU A 23 -1.85 21.14 -3.11
C LEU A 23 -0.53 21.35 -2.37
N ALA A 24 0.22 20.26 -2.13
CA ALA A 24 1.61 20.41 -1.73
C ALA A 24 2.37 21.21 -2.81
N PRO A 25 3.39 22.00 -2.44
CA PRO A 25 4.32 22.56 -3.41
C PRO A 25 4.82 21.46 -4.35
N HIS A 26 4.81 21.74 -5.64
CA HIS A 26 5.23 20.78 -6.67
C HIS A 26 6.06 21.50 -7.71
N LEU A 27 6.79 20.73 -8.50
CA LEU A 27 7.66 21.29 -9.52
C LEU A 27 6.90 21.45 -10.83
N ASP A 28 7.10 22.61 -11.44
CA ASP A 28 6.62 22.98 -12.76
C ASP A 28 7.43 22.23 -13.85
N ARG A 29 7.02 22.34 -15.13
CA ARG A 29 7.74 21.69 -16.26
C ARG A 29 9.20 22.14 -16.43
N ASN A 30 9.54 23.32 -15.94
CA ASN A 30 10.86 23.92 -16.00
C ASN A 30 11.61 23.77 -14.65
N GLY A 31 11.02 23.06 -13.69
CA GLY A 31 11.56 22.86 -12.36
C GLY A 31 11.52 24.02 -11.39
N ALA A 32 10.71 25.04 -11.68
CA ALA A 32 10.35 26.00 -10.66
C ALA A 32 9.49 25.31 -9.59
N LEU A 33 9.82 25.53 -8.32
CA LEU A 33 8.93 25.16 -7.22
C LEU A 33 7.67 26.03 -7.34
N ILE A 34 6.57 25.45 -7.81
CA ILE A 34 5.27 26.09 -7.74
C ILE A 34 4.81 25.99 -6.28
N PRO A 35 4.57 27.12 -5.60
CA PRO A 35 3.88 27.12 -4.32
C PRO A 35 2.60 26.32 -4.47
N GLY A 36 2.19 25.61 -3.42
CA GLY A 36 0.98 24.79 -3.45
C GLY A 36 -0.16 25.51 -4.16
N GLN A 37 -0.56 25.03 -5.34
CA GLN A 37 -1.64 25.66 -6.08
C GLN A 37 -2.89 25.52 -5.21
N THR A 38 -3.40 26.67 -4.77
CA THR A 38 -4.73 26.73 -4.19
C THR A 38 -5.68 26.64 -5.37
N VAL A 39 -6.39 25.52 -5.49
CA VAL A 39 -7.46 25.41 -6.49
C VAL A 39 -8.58 26.32 -5.98
N ASN A 40 -8.56 27.57 -6.42
CA ASN A 40 -9.46 28.61 -5.95
C ASN A 40 -10.92 28.11 -6.05
N ASN A 41 -11.65 28.22 -4.94
CA ASN A 41 -13.10 28.02 -4.82
C ASN A 41 -13.66 26.60 -5.05
N VAL A 42 -12.86 25.53 -4.94
CA VAL A 42 -13.40 24.15 -5.04
C VAL A 42 -13.10 23.36 -3.77
N SER A 43 -14.15 22.90 -3.09
CA SER A 43 -14.00 22.01 -1.94
C SER A 43 -13.35 20.67 -2.36
N LYS A 44 -12.63 19.99 -1.44
CA LYS A 44 -12.09 18.64 -1.70
C LYS A 44 -13.13 17.68 -2.29
N LYS A 45 -14.38 17.79 -1.82
CA LYS A 45 -15.51 16.98 -2.30
C LYS A 45 -15.84 17.29 -3.76
N ALA A 46 -16.02 18.57 -4.11
CA ALA A 46 -16.36 18.98 -5.48
C ALA A 46 -15.24 18.66 -6.48
N ALA A 47 -13.98 18.75 -6.07
CA ALA A 47 -12.84 18.36 -6.90
C ALA A 47 -12.84 16.84 -7.17
N THR A 48 -13.05 16.02 -6.13
CA THR A 48 -13.18 14.56 -6.28
C THR A 48 -14.38 14.17 -7.17
N GLU A 49 -15.53 14.84 -7.02
CA GLU A 49 -16.70 14.60 -7.88
C GLU A 49 -16.43 14.95 -9.34
N ARG A 50 -15.70 16.05 -9.60
CA ARG A 50 -15.26 16.41 -10.95
C ARG A 50 -14.31 15.38 -11.54
N ILE A 51 -13.32 14.92 -10.77
CA ILE A 51 -12.39 13.85 -11.19
C ILE A 51 -13.17 12.58 -11.56
N ASN A 52 -14.16 12.17 -10.74
CA ASN A 52 -14.95 10.97 -11.00
C ASN A 52 -15.81 11.10 -12.27
N ARG A 53 -16.36 12.29 -12.55
CA ARG A 53 -17.11 12.55 -13.80
C ARG A 53 -16.20 12.45 -15.03
N LEU A 54 -15.04 13.10 -14.99
CA LEU A 54 -14.06 13.05 -16.09
C LEU A 54 -13.49 11.65 -16.28
N GLN A 55 -13.27 10.90 -15.20
CA GLN A 55 -12.85 9.50 -15.28
C GLN A 55 -13.87 8.68 -16.09
N ALA A 56 -15.17 8.84 -15.82
CA ALA A 56 -16.22 8.13 -16.56
C ALA A 56 -16.27 8.54 -18.04
N GLU A 57 -16.12 9.83 -18.34
CA GLU A 57 -15.98 10.34 -19.71
C GLU A 57 -14.78 9.70 -20.41
N TYR A 58 -13.60 9.71 -19.80
CA TYR A 58 -12.39 9.14 -20.42
C TYR A 58 -12.52 7.63 -20.63
N ILE A 59 -13.09 6.90 -19.67
CA ILE A 59 -13.36 5.46 -19.82
C ILE A 59 -14.21 5.18 -21.07
N SER A 60 -15.19 6.03 -21.41
CA SER A 60 -16.03 5.82 -22.60
C SER A 60 -15.28 6.00 -23.92
N HIS A 61 -14.10 6.64 -23.92
CA HIS A 61 -13.26 6.80 -25.11
C HIS A 61 -12.40 5.55 -25.37
N GLY A 62 -12.08 4.76 -24.33
CA GLY A 62 -11.18 3.61 -24.45
C GLY A 62 -9.69 3.99 -24.47
N ILE A 63 -8.80 3.02 -24.22
CA ILE A 63 -7.35 3.27 -24.01
C ILE A 63 -6.69 3.88 -25.25
N GLU A 64 -6.96 3.31 -26.43
CA GLU A 64 -6.30 3.70 -27.68
C GLU A 64 -6.61 5.14 -28.09
N ASN A 65 -7.86 5.56 -27.91
CA ASN A 65 -8.28 6.92 -28.21
C ASN A 65 -7.73 7.93 -27.21
N ILE A 66 -7.67 7.57 -25.92
CA ILE A 66 -7.07 8.45 -24.89
C ILE A 66 -5.61 8.80 -25.21
N LEU A 67 -4.82 7.80 -25.63
CA LEU A 67 -3.38 7.98 -25.84
C LEU A 67 -3.05 8.68 -27.18
N SER A 68 -3.96 8.64 -28.15
CA SER A 68 -3.79 9.25 -29.47
C SER A 68 -4.49 10.61 -29.62
N ASP A 69 -5.41 10.97 -28.72
CA ASP A 69 -6.17 12.20 -28.78
C ASP A 69 -5.32 13.43 -28.36
N GLN A 70 -5.27 14.42 -29.25
CA GLN A 70 -4.58 15.69 -29.03
C GLN A 70 -5.03 16.41 -27.75
N LYS A 71 -6.26 16.20 -27.29
CA LYS A 71 -6.77 16.71 -26.01
C LYS A 71 -5.91 16.29 -24.82
N PHE A 72 -5.26 15.14 -24.89
CA PHE A 72 -4.40 14.60 -23.82
C PHE A 72 -2.90 14.73 -24.11
N SER A 73 -2.51 15.14 -25.32
CA SER A 73 -1.10 15.34 -25.72
C SER A 73 -0.34 16.28 -24.79
N LYS A 74 -1.04 17.28 -24.22
CA LYS A 74 -0.47 18.18 -23.23
C LYS A 74 -0.30 17.55 -21.85
N ALA A 75 -1.01 16.48 -21.50
CA ALA A 75 -0.84 15.79 -20.22
C ALA A 75 0.24 14.69 -20.27
N ILE A 76 0.51 14.18 -21.47
CA ILE A 76 1.35 13.01 -21.72
C ILE A 76 2.75 13.47 -22.15
N ILE A 77 3.77 13.02 -21.42
CA ILE A 77 5.16 13.15 -21.83
C ILE A 77 5.54 11.82 -22.51
N GLN A 78 5.92 11.90 -23.78
CA GLN A 78 6.35 10.73 -24.54
C GLN A 78 7.75 10.28 -24.09
N PRO A 79 8.02 8.97 -24.02
CA PRO A 79 9.37 8.48 -23.76
C PRO A 79 10.32 8.98 -24.86
N VAL A 80 11.47 9.50 -24.46
CA VAL A 80 12.50 10.02 -25.36
C VAL A 80 13.16 8.84 -26.07
N VAL A 81 13.10 8.85 -27.40
CA VAL A 81 13.74 7.85 -28.28
C VAL A 81 15.27 8.00 -28.28
N ASP A 82 16.00 6.95 -28.62
CA ASP A 82 17.48 6.91 -28.52
C ASP A 82 18.14 8.04 -29.33
N GLU A 83 17.55 8.38 -30.48
CA GLU A 83 18.02 9.44 -31.37
C GLU A 83 17.91 10.83 -30.72
N ALA A 84 16.89 11.05 -29.91
CA ALA A 84 16.67 12.31 -29.18
C ALA A 84 17.63 12.43 -27.97
N VAL A 85 17.94 11.31 -27.30
CA VAL A 85 18.96 11.27 -26.24
C VAL A 85 20.35 11.62 -26.81
N ALA A 86 20.69 11.10 -27.99
CA ALA A 86 21.93 11.41 -28.68
C ALA A 86 22.07 12.91 -29.05
N GLN A 87 20.95 13.62 -29.17
CA GLN A 87 20.87 15.06 -29.40
C GLN A 87 20.90 15.89 -28.11
N GLY A 88 21.11 15.27 -26.95
CA GLY A 88 21.21 15.93 -25.65
C GLY A 88 19.87 16.17 -24.96
N ILE A 89 18.77 15.60 -25.44
CA ILE A 89 17.46 15.67 -24.76
C ILE A 89 17.51 14.74 -23.53
N PRO A 90 17.17 15.26 -22.32
CA PRO A 90 17.12 14.46 -21.11
C PRO A 90 16.29 13.19 -21.24
N GLU A 91 16.91 12.03 -21.01
CA GLU A 91 16.21 10.75 -21.05
C GLU A 91 15.22 10.60 -19.89
N ASN A 92 14.00 10.21 -20.23
CA ASN A 92 12.87 10.08 -19.30
C ASN A 92 12.35 8.64 -19.17
N ARG A 93 13.03 7.65 -19.77
CA ARG A 93 12.73 6.23 -19.54
C ARG A 93 12.99 5.89 -18.05
N PRO A 94 12.33 4.85 -17.50
CA PRO A 94 12.72 4.27 -16.21
C PRO A 94 14.25 4.04 -16.19
N CYS A 95 14.88 4.20 -15.02
CA CYS A 95 16.35 4.24 -14.86
C CYS A 95 17.02 3.13 -15.71
N HIS A 96 18.16 3.46 -16.30
CA HIS A 96 19.16 2.49 -16.74
C HIS A 96 20.47 3.27 -16.69
N ASN A 97 21.30 3.01 -15.67
CA ASN A 97 22.65 3.57 -15.51
C ASN A 97 22.80 5.06 -15.12
N GLY A 98 21.90 5.62 -14.29
CA GLY A 98 22.39 6.58 -13.27
C GLY A 98 22.36 8.10 -13.52
N LEU A 99 21.64 8.65 -14.51
CA LEU A 99 21.29 10.10 -14.53
C LEU A 99 20.03 10.35 -15.38
N ARG A 100 18.85 10.43 -14.75
CA ARG A 100 17.54 10.47 -15.45
C ARG A 100 16.57 11.42 -14.77
N GLN A 101 15.52 11.80 -15.48
CA GLN A 101 14.40 12.53 -14.88
C GLN A 101 13.36 11.60 -14.25
N THR A 102 13.27 10.34 -14.68
CA THR A 102 12.31 9.36 -14.14
C THR A 102 13.04 8.32 -13.30
N HIS A 103 12.55 8.07 -12.08
CA HIS A 103 13.12 7.07 -11.18
C HIS A 103 12.05 6.15 -10.60
N HIS A 104 12.31 4.84 -10.61
CA HIS A 104 11.51 3.84 -9.92
C HIS A 104 12.06 3.61 -8.52
N LEU A 105 11.21 3.80 -7.50
CA LEU A 105 11.59 3.59 -6.11
C LEU A 105 11.36 2.13 -5.70
N HIS A 106 12.05 1.64 -4.66
CA HIS A 106 11.81 0.31 -4.08
C HIS A 106 10.38 0.12 -3.58
N CYS A 107 9.67 1.20 -3.25
CA CYS A 107 8.25 1.14 -2.93
C CYS A 107 7.33 0.89 -4.14
N GLY A 108 7.90 0.84 -5.35
CA GLY A 108 7.21 0.61 -6.62
C GLY A 108 6.64 1.86 -7.28
N HIS A 109 6.62 3.01 -6.59
CA HIS A 109 6.18 4.25 -7.20
C HIS A 109 7.27 4.80 -8.12
N ALA A 110 6.85 5.33 -9.27
CA ALA A 110 7.69 6.17 -10.09
C ALA A 110 7.61 7.63 -9.63
N ILE A 111 8.74 8.32 -9.73
CA ILE A 111 8.86 9.75 -9.50
C ILE A 111 9.53 10.43 -10.69
N TYR A 112 9.27 11.72 -10.83
CA TYR A 112 9.86 12.60 -11.81
C TYR A 112 10.63 13.73 -11.12
N THR A 113 11.84 13.98 -11.59
CA THR A 113 12.71 15.09 -11.25
C THR A 113 12.83 16.03 -12.44
N THR A 114 13.04 17.30 -12.15
CA THR A 114 13.03 18.36 -13.16
C THR A 114 14.33 18.40 -13.95
N MET A 115 15.43 18.13 -13.28
CA MET A 115 16.74 17.92 -13.89
C MET A 115 17.08 16.44 -13.82
N PRO A 116 17.82 15.90 -14.80
CA PRO A 116 18.42 14.59 -14.67
C PRO A 116 19.17 14.47 -13.35
N THR A 117 18.81 13.48 -12.53
CA THR A 117 19.42 13.22 -11.23
C THR A 117 19.93 11.81 -11.15
N ILE A 118 20.96 11.59 -10.33
CA ILE A 118 21.51 10.25 -10.11
C ILE A 118 20.48 9.42 -9.34
N CYS A 119 20.39 8.11 -9.62
CA CYS A 119 19.47 7.22 -8.90
C CYS A 119 19.82 7.25 -7.38
N GLY A 120 18.82 7.50 -6.54
CA GLY A 120 18.97 7.62 -5.08
C GLY A 120 19.02 6.26 -4.41
N LYS A 121 19.45 6.18 -3.15
CA LYS A 121 19.60 4.89 -2.43
C LYS A 121 18.32 4.07 -2.27
N ASN A 122 17.16 4.67 -2.54
CA ASN A 122 15.87 4.00 -2.52
C ASN A 122 15.30 3.73 -3.93
N CYS A 123 16.11 3.86 -4.98
CA CYS A 123 15.76 3.45 -6.34
C CYS A 123 15.92 1.95 -6.52
N HIS A 124 15.02 1.33 -7.29
CA HIS A 124 15.06 -0.12 -7.59
C HIS A 124 16.40 -0.55 -8.19
N GLU A 125 16.96 0.29 -9.06
CA GLU A 125 18.21 0.02 -9.80
C GLU A 125 19.45 0.67 -9.17
N ALA A 126 19.44 0.96 -7.86
CA ALA A 126 20.64 1.36 -7.13
C ALA A 126 21.61 0.17 -7.06
N TRP A 127 22.32 -0.11 -8.16
CA TRP A 127 23.10 -1.34 -8.36
C TRP A 127 24.55 -1.23 -7.88
N ASN A 128 25.06 -0.03 -7.66
CA ASN A 128 26.43 0.25 -7.23
C ASN A 128 26.48 0.82 -5.80
N LYS A 129 27.55 0.50 -5.06
CA LYS A 129 27.80 1.01 -3.69
C LYS A 129 27.72 2.54 -3.61
N GLU A 130 28.08 3.24 -4.68
CA GLU A 130 27.97 4.71 -4.78
C GLU A 130 26.53 5.22 -4.68
N ALA A 131 25.54 4.42 -5.10
CA ALA A 131 24.13 4.76 -4.93
C ALA A 131 23.62 4.56 -3.50
N GLU A 132 24.28 3.74 -2.66
CA GLU A 132 23.89 3.56 -1.26
C GLU A 132 24.10 4.82 -0.42
N ASP A 133 25.11 5.62 -0.79
CA ASP A 133 25.44 6.89 -0.13
C ASP A 133 24.63 8.08 -0.68
N ASN A 134 23.91 7.91 -1.81
CA ASN A 134 23.08 8.96 -2.38
C ASN A 134 21.88 9.30 -1.49
N ALA A 135 21.54 10.60 -1.48
CA ALA A 135 20.28 11.10 -0.93
C ALA A 135 19.09 10.29 -1.46
N MET A 136 18.16 9.93 -0.56
CA MET A 136 16.96 9.21 -0.96
C MET A 136 15.96 10.17 -1.61
N PHE A 137 15.08 9.63 -2.44
CA PHE A 137 13.96 10.42 -2.95
C PHE A 137 12.76 10.37 -2.00
N TYR A 138 12.13 11.52 -1.80
CA TYR A 138 10.86 11.62 -1.09
C TYR A 138 9.72 11.04 -1.94
N CYS A 139 8.84 10.24 -1.32
CA CYS A 139 7.69 9.65 -1.98
C CYS A 139 6.39 10.11 -1.31
N VAL A 140 5.81 11.18 -1.85
CA VAL A 140 4.55 11.76 -1.33
C VAL A 140 3.40 10.75 -1.30
N LEU A 141 3.35 9.81 -2.25
CA LEU A 141 2.30 8.78 -2.30
C LEU A 141 2.38 7.81 -1.10
N CYS A 142 3.59 7.40 -0.71
CA CYS A 142 3.79 6.59 0.50
C CYS A 142 3.40 7.36 1.77
N THR A 143 3.74 8.65 1.86
CA THR A 143 3.33 9.50 2.98
C THR A 143 1.81 9.60 3.07
N ARG A 144 1.13 9.85 1.94
CA ARG A 144 -0.34 9.89 1.89
C ARG A 144 -0.99 8.59 2.32
N ILE A 145 -0.50 7.44 1.82
CA ILE A 145 -1.01 6.12 2.25
C ILE A 145 -0.91 6.00 3.78
N ARG A 146 0.27 6.26 4.34
CA ARG A 146 0.53 6.13 5.79
C ARG A 146 -0.37 7.05 6.61
N VAL A 147 -0.48 8.32 6.24
CA VAL A 147 -1.32 9.30 6.93
C VAL A 147 -2.81 8.96 6.80
N ALA A 148 -3.26 8.58 5.60
CA ALA A 148 -4.65 8.19 5.37
C ALA A 148 -5.03 6.96 6.20
N TRP A 149 -4.18 5.93 6.26
CA TRP A 149 -4.41 4.73 7.05
C TRP A 149 -4.43 5.01 8.55
N ALA A 150 -3.55 5.88 9.05
CA ALA A 150 -3.58 6.33 10.45
C ALA A 150 -4.91 7.03 10.80
N LYS A 151 -5.48 7.76 9.84
CA LYS A 151 -6.79 8.41 9.92
C LYS A 151 -7.97 7.48 9.56
N LYS A 152 -7.73 6.18 9.36
CA LYS A 152 -8.73 5.18 8.95
C LYS A 152 -9.45 5.52 7.62
N ASN A 153 -8.80 6.31 6.78
CA ASN A 153 -9.23 6.58 5.41
C ASN A 153 -8.45 5.65 4.47
N TYR A 154 -9.05 4.50 4.14
CA TYR A 154 -8.41 3.47 3.34
C TYR A 154 -8.70 3.67 1.85
N ASN A 155 -7.65 3.68 1.04
CA ASN A 155 -7.75 3.73 -0.41
C ASN A 155 -8.18 2.36 -0.97
N LYS A 156 -9.01 2.33 -2.02
CA LYS A 156 -9.40 1.09 -2.70
C LYS A 156 -8.40 0.70 -3.78
N ARG A 157 -7.75 1.69 -4.36
CA ARG A 157 -6.71 1.57 -5.39
C ARG A 157 -5.55 2.47 -5.03
N TRP A 158 -4.36 2.20 -5.56
CA TRP A 158 -3.22 3.05 -5.29
C TRP A 158 -3.46 4.48 -5.80
N HIS A 159 -4.04 4.64 -6.98
CA HIS A 159 -4.30 5.95 -7.60
C HIS A 159 -5.38 6.77 -6.86
N ASP A 160 -6.11 6.19 -5.90
CA ASP A 160 -7.00 6.98 -5.04
C ASP A 160 -6.22 7.97 -4.17
N VAL A 161 -4.94 7.69 -3.86
CA VAL A 161 -4.12 8.58 -3.03
C VAL A 161 -3.70 9.86 -3.75
N LEU A 162 -3.94 9.93 -5.06
CA LEU A 162 -3.83 11.16 -5.83
C LEU A 162 -5.01 12.11 -5.58
N LEU A 163 -6.15 11.61 -5.12
CA LEU A 163 -7.35 12.43 -4.92
C LEU A 163 -7.16 13.48 -3.81
N PRO A 164 -7.83 14.64 -3.93
CA PRO A 164 -7.86 15.67 -2.89
C PRO A 164 -8.25 15.18 -1.49
N SER A 165 -9.09 14.14 -1.40
CA SER A 165 -9.51 13.52 -0.14
C SER A 165 -8.39 12.77 0.60
N PHE A 166 -7.29 12.46 -0.09
CA PHE A 166 -6.12 11.78 0.47
C PHE A 166 -4.91 12.71 0.63
N ALA A 167 -5.05 13.98 0.25
CA ALA A 167 -4.02 14.99 0.47
C ALA A 167 -4.15 15.65 1.85
N TYR A 168 -3.05 15.67 2.58
CA TYR A 168 -2.92 16.18 3.94
C TYR A 168 -1.74 17.16 3.99
N PRO A 169 -1.92 18.42 3.52
CA PRO A 169 -0.79 19.32 3.27
C PRO A 169 0.09 19.59 4.49
N GLU A 170 -0.50 19.76 5.67
CA GLU A 170 0.24 20.01 6.91
C GLU A 170 1.12 18.82 7.29
N GLU A 171 0.58 17.60 7.20
CA GLU A 171 1.32 16.38 7.51
C GLU A 171 2.34 16.01 6.41
N GLU A 172 2.02 16.27 5.14
CA GLU A 172 2.94 16.13 4.01
C GLU A 172 4.12 17.09 4.15
N GLU A 173 3.87 18.34 4.52
CA GLU A 173 4.88 19.36 4.78
C GLU A 173 5.77 18.99 5.98
N ALA A 174 5.17 18.60 7.10
CA ALA A 174 5.89 18.20 8.29
C ALA A 174 6.77 16.96 8.04
N ASP A 175 6.27 16.00 7.26
CA ASP A 175 7.04 14.84 6.84
C ASP A 175 8.15 15.23 5.86
N ARG A 176 7.90 16.11 4.89
CA ARG A 176 8.93 16.59 3.95
C ARG A 176 10.07 17.30 4.67
N LYS A 177 9.77 18.22 5.59
CA LYS A 177 10.76 18.95 6.40
C LYS A 177 11.68 18.04 7.20
N LYS A 178 11.15 16.93 7.71
CA LYS A 178 11.95 15.91 8.43
C LYS A 178 13.05 15.30 7.54
N TYR A 179 12.87 15.31 6.23
CA TYR A 179 13.80 14.73 5.27
C TYR A 179 14.40 15.77 4.32
N GLU A 180 14.20 17.08 4.57
CA GLU A 180 14.60 18.15 3.66
C GLU A 180 16.11 18.17 3.39
N ASP A 181 16.92 17.91 4.42
CA ASP A 181 18.39 17.86 4.31
C ASP A 181 18.92 16.64 3.52
N VAL A 182 18.06 15.64 3.27
CA VAL A 182 18.46 14.34 2.70
C VAL A 182 17.58 13.89 1.53
N THR A 183 16.65 14.73 1.07
CA THR A 183 15.74 14.42 -0.03
C THR A 183 15.78 15.46 -1.13
N ARG A 184 15.77 14.98 -2.36
CA ARG A 184 15.71 15.82 -3.56
C ARG A 184 14.24 16.16 -3.87
N GLY A 185 14.02 17.31 -4.50
CA GLY A 185 12.69 17.71 -4.98
C GLY A 185 12.19 16.76 -6.07
N THR A 186 11.02 16.16 -5.86
CA THR A 186 10.42 15.17 -6.75
C THR A 186 8.91 15.35 -6.82
N GLN A 187 8.30 14.84 -7.89
CA GLN A 187 6.85 14.65 -7.96
C GLN A 187 6.52 13.22 -8.37
N PRO A 188 5.36 12.67 -7.98
CA PRO A 188 4.94 11.37 -8.48
C PRO A 188 4.72 11.42 -10.00
N VAL A 189 4.94 10.30 -10.68
CA VAL A 189 4.62 10.14 -12.10
C VAL A 189 3.90 8.82 -12.31
N TYR A 190 2.89 8.83 -13.17
CA TYR A 190 2.28 7.61 -13.67
C TYR A 190 2.98 7.19 -14.96
N ILE A 191 3.27 5.90 -15.10
CA ILE A 191 3.83 5.33 -16.32
C ILE A 191 2.80 4.39 -16.91
N SER A 192 2.34 4.70 -18.12
CA SER A 192 1.39 3.84 -18.83
C SER A 192 2.05 2.53 -19.27
N PRO A 193 1.27 1.50 -19.61
CA PRO A 193 1.81 0.26 -20.18
C PRO A 193 2.67 0.45 -21.44
N GLN A 194 2.45 1.54 -22.19
CA GLN A 194 3.20 1.93 -23.38
C GLN A 194 4.43 2.79 -23.07
N GLY A 195 4.70 3.07 -21.80
CA GLY A 195 5.84 3.91 -21.36
C GLY A 195 5.55 5.41 -21.36
N PHE A 196 4.32 5.84 -21.61
CA PHE A 196 3.95 7.26 -21.52
C PHE A 196 3.95 7.73 -20.07
N LEU A 197 4.51 8.92 -19.83
CA LEU A 197 4.56 9.50 -18.49
C LEU A 197 3.45 10.54 -18.32
N ILE A 198 2.76 10.48 -17.19
CA ILE A 198 1.72 11.45 -16.83
C ILE A 198 2.03 12.01 -15.44
N LEU A 199 2.32 13.32 -15.41
CA LEU A 199 2.56 14.04 -14.16
C LEU A 199 1.21 14.47 -13.57
N PRO A 200 0.80 14.00 -12.39
CA PRO A 200 -0.48 14.34 -11.80
C PRO A 200 -0.59 15.81 -11.39
N TYR A 201 0.54 16.53 -11.27
CA TYR A 201 0.60 17.93 -10.87
C TYR A 201 1.13 18.85 -11.98
N GLY A 202 0.79 18.55 -13.23
CA GLY A 202 1.17 19.40 -14.38
C GLY A 202 0.40 20.73 -14.45
N HIS A 203 1.01 21.71 -15.15
CA HIS A 203 0.50 23.07 -15.35
C HIS A 203 -0.92 23.16 -15.93
N ASP A 204 -1.33 22.21 -16.78
CA ASP A 204 -2.60 22.26 -17.52
C ASP A 204 -3.80 21.61 -16.82
N GLY A 205 -3.63 21.20 -15.55
CA GLY A 205 -4.75 20.89 -14.67
C GLY A 205 -4.67 19.53 -13.96
N VAL A 206 -4.36 19.59 -12.67
CA VAL A 206 -4.28 18.47 -11.72
C VAL A 206 -5.52 17.55 -11.78
N ILE A 207 -6.72 18.13 -11.89
CA ILE A 207 -7.99 17.38 -11.97
C ILE A 207 -8.04 16.48 -13.21
N ASN A 208 -7.65 17.00 -14.37
CA ASN A 208 -7.71 16.27 -15.64
C ASN A 208 -6.69 15.14 -15.65
N HIS A 209 -5.46 15.40 -15.18
CA HIS A 209 -4.39 14.40 -15.19
C HIS A 209 -4.69 13.25 -14.21
N ILE A 210 -5.22 13.56 -13.02
CA ILE A 210 -5.64 12.50 -12.08
C ILE A 210 -6.80 11.70 -12.67
N ALA A 211 -7.80 12.34 -13.29
CA ALA A 211 -8.90 11.64 -13.94
C ALA A 211 -8.41 10.71 -15.06
N LEU A 212 -7.44 11.16 -15.85
CA LEU A 212 -6.79 10.40 -16.92
C LEU A 212 -6.07 9.16 -16.38
N ILE A 213 -5.22 9.32 -15.36
CA ILE A 213 -4.51 8.19 -14.70
C ILE A 213 -5.52 7.16 -14.19
N ARG A 214 -6.58 7.60 -13.49
CA ARG A 214 -7.62 6.71 -12.96
C ARG A 214 -8.40 5.99 -14.07
N ALA A 215 -8.63 6.64 -15.22
CA ALA A 215 -9.31 6.04 -16.35
C ALA A 215 -8.45 4.94 -16.99
N LEU A 216 -7.16 5.22 -17.24
CA LEU A 216 -6.22 4.25 -17.78
C LEU A 216 -6.08 3.01 -16.87
N GLU A 217 -5.95 3.21 -15.56
CA GLU A 217 -5.88 2.12 -14.58
C GLU A 217 -7.18 1.30 -14.54
N ALA A 218 -8.35 1.95 -14.60
CA ALA A 218 -9.63 1.25 -14.61
C ALA A 218 -9.82 0.41 -15.88
N LEU A 219 -9.42 0.95 -17.04
CA LEU A 219 -9.49 0.23 -18.31
C LEU A 219 -8.51 -0.95 -18.32
N ASN A 220 -7.30 -0.77 -17.78
CA ASN A 220 -6.31 -1.83 -17.68
C ASN A 220 -6.76 -2.95 -16.71
N GLU A 221 -7.31 -2.57 -15.55
CA GLU A 221 -7.91 -3.53 -14.61
C GLU A 221 -9.05 -4.33 -15.26
N LYS A 222 -9.92 -3.67 -16.04
CA LYS A 222 -10.99 -4.34 -16.79
C LYS A 222 -10.43 -5.33 -17.81
N ARG A 223 -9.46 -4.90 -18.62
CA ARG A 223 -8.79 -5.77 -19.60
C ARG A 223 -8.27 -7.06 -18.95
N PHE A 224 -7.56 -6.95 -17.83
CA PHE A 224 -7.01 -8.13 -17.16
C PHE A 224 -8.08 -9.01 -16.49
N LYS A 225 -9.20 -8.44 -16.03
CA LYS A 225 -10.35 -9.24 -15.58
C LYS A 225 -10.96 -10.06 -16.71
N ASP A 226 -11.13 -9.44 -17.88
CA ASP A 226 -11.68 -10.11 -19.06
C ASP A 226 -10.70 -11.21 -19.56
N MET A 227 -9.38 -10.94 -19.51
CA MET A 227 -8.34 -11.93 -19.80
C MET A 227 -8.36 -13.09 -18.79
N ILE A 228 -8.54 -12.84 -17.49
CA ILE A 228 -8.65 -13.90 -16.47
C ILE A 228 -9.85 -14.80 -16.75
N ALA A 229 -11.02 -14.20 -17.03
CA ALA A 229 -12.21 -14.96 -17.37
C ALA A 229 -11.98 -15.85 -18.60
N THR A 230 -11.45 -15.25 -19.69
CA THR A 230 -11.12 -15.97 -20.92
C THR A 230 -10.12 -17.09 -20.67
N ALA A 231 -9.02 -16.81 -19.97
CA ALA A 231 -7.97 -17.78 -19.69
C ALA A 231 -8.49 -18.97 -18.87
N CYS A 232 -9.28 -18.70 -17.82
CA CYS A 232 -9.87 -19.76 -17.00
C CYS A 232 -10.93 -20.56 -17.75
N GLU A 233 -11.73 -19.95 -18.62
CA GLU A 233 -12.85 -20.63 -19.28
C GLU A 233 -12.43 -21.40 -20.53
N SER A 234 -11.51 -20.87 -21.34
CA SER A 234 -11.20 -21.44 -22.66
C SER A 234 -9.76 -21.96 -22.80
N GLN A 235 -8.77 -21.34 -22.15
CA GLN A 235 -7.35 -21.68 -22.38
C GLN A 235 -6.79 -22.70 -21.39
N LEU A 236 -7.21 -22.60 -20.12
CA LEU A 236 -6.72 -23.43 -19.02
C LEU A 236 -7.73 -24.48 -18.55
N SER A 237 -8.99 -24.41 -19.00
CA SER A 237 -10.09 -25.29 -18.58
C SER A 237 -10.32 -25.31 -17.06
N LEU A 238 -10.22 -24.14 -16.43
CA LEU A 238 -10.36 -23.90 -14.99
C LEU A 238 -11.64 -23.10 -14.67
N THR A 239 -12.74 -23.35 -15.37
CA THR A 239 -14.00 -22.58 -15.23
C THR A 239 -14.47 -22.45 -13.78
N LYS A 240 -14.28 -23.50 -12.95
CA LYS A 240 -14.65 -23.49 -11.52
C LYS A 240 -13.83 -22.50 -10.69
N LEU A 241 -12.64 -22.12 -11.17
CA LEU A 241 -11.72 -21.23 -10.49
C LEU A 241 -11.81 -19.78 -10.96
N THR A 242 -12.55 -19.47 -12.02
CA THR A 242 -12.68 -18.09 -12.56
C THR A 242 -13.03 -17.09 -11.47
N LYS A 243 -14.03 -17.39 -10.64
CA LYS A 243 -14.45 -16.51 -9.53
C LYS A 243 -13.32 -16.30 -8.51
N ILE A 244 -12.65 -17.37 -8.09
CA ILE A 244 -11.57 -17.31 -7.10
C ILE A 244 -10.39 -16.52 -7.66
N SER A 245 -10.02 -16.74 -8.93
CA SER A 245 -8.99 -15.98 -9.63
C SER A 245 -9.31 -14.49 -9.69
N LEU A 246 -10.55 -14.12 -9.99
CA LEU A 246 -10.99 -12.73 -10.02
C LEU A 246 -11.00 -12.09 -8.62
N ASP A 247 -11.42 -12.82 -7.59
CA ASP A 247 -11.41 -12.35 -6.20
C ASP A 247 -9.97 -12.15 -5.69
N ASN A 248 -9.07 -13.08 -6.02
CA ASN A 248 -7.64 -12.95 -5.77
C ASN A 248 -7.09 -11.70 -6.49
N PHE A 249 -7.32 -11.56 -7.79
CA PHE A 249 -6.85 -10.42 -8.58
C PHE A 249 -7.33 -9.08 -8.01
N ASN A 250 -8.63 -8.96 -7.70
CA ASN A 250 -9.20 -7.77 -7.07
C ASN A 250 -8.52 -7.46 -5.72
N THR A 251 -8.17 -8.48 -4.95
CA THR A 251 -7.47 -8.34 -3.68
C THR A 251 -6.04 -7.85 -3.88
N LEU A 252 -5.32 -8.40 -4.85
CA LEU A 252 -3.95 -7.99 -5.19
C LEU A 252 -3.91 -6.54 -5.68
N VAL A 253 -4.83 -6.14 -6.55
CA VAL A 253 -4.93 -4.76 -7.06
C VAL A 253 -5.26 -3.76 -5.94
N ARG A 254 -6.09 -4.13 -4.95
CA ARG A 254 -6.33 -3.28 -3.76
C ARG A 254 -5.06 -3.05 -2.94
N HIS A 255 -4.18 -4.05 -2.91
CA HIS A 255 -2.95 -4.04 -2.11
C HIS A 255 -1.69 -3.91 -2.97
N GLN A 256 -1.80 -3.36 -4.18
CA GLN A 256 -0.70 -3.28 -5.13
C GLN A 256 0.51 -2.51 -4.58
N HIS A 257 0.25 -1.52 -3.72
CA HIS A 257 1.28 -0.76 -3.00
C HIS A 257 2.13 -1.62 -2.06
N MET A 258 1.61 -2.75 -1.56
CA MET A 258 2.38 -3.73 -0.78
C MET A 258 3.20 -4.67 -1.67
N LEU A 259 2.89 -4.71 -2.97
CA LEU A 259 3.52 -5.54 -4.00
C LEU A 259 4.40 -4.71 -4.92
N ARG A 260 4.93 -3.58 -4.41
CA ARG A 260 5.77 -2.64 -5.17
C ARG A 260 5.19 -2.27 -6.53
N HIS A 261 3.88 -2.06 -6.60
CA HIS A 261 3.17 -1.73 -7.83
C HIS A 261 3.40 -2.72 -8.97
N ALA A 262 3.50 -4.01 -8.63
CA ALA A 262 3.64 -5.09 -9.61
C ALA A 262 2.62 -4.94 -10.76
N PRO A 263 3.05 -5.19 -12.01
CA PRO A 263 2.22 -4.94 -13.18
C PRO A 263 1.03 -5.90 -13.24
N PHE A 264 -0.07 -5.49 -13.87
CA PHE A 264 -1.32 -6.24 -13.85
C PHE A 264 -1.21 -7.64 -14.48
N ASN A 265 -0.35 -7.84 -15.49
CA ASN A 265 -0.08 -9.17 -16.04
C ASN A 265 0.51 -10.10 -14.98
N MET A 266 1.51 -9.65 -14.23
CA MET A 266 2.07 -10.40 -13.10
C MET A 266 1.00 -10.71 -12.04
N LEU A 267 0.19 -9.72 -11.65
CA LEU A 267 -0.88 -9.93 -10.68
C LEU A 267 -1.94 -10.92 -11.15
N ALA A 268 -2.30 -10.89 -12.44
CA ALA A 268 -3.25 -11.82 -13.04
C ALA A 268 -2.68 -13.25 -13.07
N THR A 269 -1.42 -13.40 -13.49
CA THR A 269 -0.69 -14.68 -13.46
C THR A 269 -0.67 -15.26 -12.04
N ILE A 270 -0.29 -14.45 -11.05
CA ILE A 270 -0.26 -14.87 -9.65
C ILE A 270 -1.66 -15.24 -9.15
N ALA A 271 -2.68 -14.44 -9.45
CA ALA A 271 -4.05 -14.67 -9.00
C ALA A 271 -4.60 -16.02 -9.48
N VAL A 272 -4.39 -16.36 -10.76
CA VAL A 272 -4.77 -17.66 -11.34
C VAL A 272 -3.93 -18.80 -10.76
N GLN A 273 -2.61 -18.60 -10.60
CA GLN A 273 -1.76 -19.62 -9.99
C GLN A 273 -2.18 -19.92 -8.55
N LEU A 274 -2.53 -18.89 -7.77
CA LEU A 274 -3.01 -19.05 -6.39
C LEU A 274 -4.34 -19.79 -6.33
N ALA A 275 -5.26 -19.52 -7.26
CA ALA A 275 -6.54 -20.24 -7.35
C ALA A 275 -6.34 -21.72 -7.71
N GLY A 276 -5.42 -22.02 -8.64
CA GLY A 276 -5.13 -23.38 -9.09
C GLY A 276 -4.36 -24.26 -8.10
N ARG A 277 -3.84 -23.71 -7.00
CA ARG A 277 -3.03 -24.46 -6.02
C ARG A 277 -3.80 -25.55 -5.29
N SER A 278 -5.12 -25.41 -5.14
CA SER A 278 -5.97 -26.41 -4.47
C SER A 278 -6.37 -27.56 -5.38
N GLU A 279 -6.13 -27.46 -6.69
CA GLU A 279 -6.47 -28.50 -7.63
C GLU A 279 -5.53 -29.71 -7.49
N THR A 280 -6.06 -30.90 -7.81
CA THR A 280 -5.27 -32.14 -7.84
C THR A 280 -4.16 -32.08 -8.88
N SER A 281 -4.42 -31.40 -10.00
CA SER A 281 -3.45 -31.09 -11.05
C SER A 281 -3.46 -29.59 -11.32
N PRO A 282 -2.65 -28.80 -10.60
CA PRO A 282 -2.54 -27.37 -10.83
C PRO A 282 -2.09 -27.05 -12.26
N PRO A 283 -2.59 -25.95 -12.87
CA PRO A 283 -2.12 -25.49 -14.17
C PRO A 283 -0.61 -25.24 -14.17
N LYS A 284 0.07 -25.63 -15.25
CA LYS A 284 1.51 -25.36 -15.43
C LYS A 284 1.74 -23.86 -15.50
N PHE A 285 2.72 -23.37 -14.74
CA PHE A 285 3.03 -21.94 -14.68
C PHE A 285 3.21 -21.31 -16.07
N ASN A 286 3.96 -21.96 -16.96
CA ASN A 286 4.22 -21.43 -18.31
C ASN A 286 2.93 -21.19 -19.11
N MET A 287 1.91 -22.05 -18.97
CA MET A 287 0.63 -21.84 -19.65
C MET A 287 -0.10 -20.60 -19.11
N ILE A 288 -0.07 -20.41 -17.79
CA ILE A 288 -0.64 -19.22 -17.15
C ILE A 288 0.12 -17.97 -17.58
N ALA A 289 1.45 -18.01 -17.59
CA ALA A 289 2.29 -16.88 -17.98
C ALA A 289 2.04 -16.47 -19.43
N THR A 290 1.93 -17.45 -20.35
CA THR A 290 1.58 -17.20 -21.76
C THR A 290 0.19 -16.57 -21.90
N ALA A 291 -0.81 -17.01 -21.12
CA ALA A 291 -2.17 -16.45 -21.18
C ALA A 291 -2.25 -14.95 -20.84
N PHE A 292 -1.24 -14.41 -20.14
CA PHE A 292 -1.20 -13.02 -19.69
C PHE A 292 -0.02 -12.24 -20.27
N ASP A 293 0.65 -12.75 -21.30
CA ASP A 293 1.85 -12.15 -21.87
C ASP A 293 2.88 -11.76 -20.79
N TYR A 294 3.09 -12.66 -19.81
CA TYR A 294 3.99 -12.42 -18.69
C TYR A 294 5.31 -13.16 -18.88
N THR A 295 6.41 -12.41 -18.86
CA THR A 295 7.77 -12.96 -18.78
C THR A 295 8.23 -12.94 -17.32
N ILE A 296 8.78 -14.06 -16.84
CA ILE A 296 9.29 -14.15 -15.47
C ILE A 296 10.40 -13.10 -15.28
N THR A 297 10.22 -12.27 -14.26
CA THR A 297 11.22 -11.31 -13.78
C THR A 297 11.85 -11.81 -12.48
N GLU A 298 13.01 -11.28 -12.12
CA GLU A 298 13.72 -11.64 -10.86
C GLU A 298 12.86 -11.42 -9.61
N ASN A 299 11.96 -10.42 -9.65
CA ASN A 299 11.08 -10.07 -8.53
C ASN A 299 9.87 -11.01 -8.38
N TYR A 300 9.67 -11.98 -9.28
CA TYR A 300 8.48 -12.84 -9.27
C TYR A 300 8.32 -13.61 -7.96
N GLY A 301 9.39 -14.27 -7.50
CA GLY A 301 9.35 -15.11 -6.30
C GLY A 301 9.02 -14.31 -5.02
N GLU A 302 9.58 -13.11 -4.91
CA GLU A 302 9.30 -12.19 -3.80
C GLU A 302 7.85 -11.70 -3.85
N CYS A 303 7.40 -11.19 -5.00
CA CYS A 303 6.02 -10.75 -5.20
C CYS A 303 5.03 -11.89 -4.91
N TYR A 304 5.31 -13.09 -5.41
CA TYR A 304 4.49 -14.27 -5.15
C TYR A 304 4.41 -14.63 -3.65
N GLY A 305 5.51 -14.56 -2.91
CA GLY A 305 5.52 -14.73 -1.46
C GLY A 305 4.70 -13.66 -0.72
N GLU A 306 4.82 -12.41 -1.15
CA GLU A 306 4.04 -11.30 -0.59
C GLU A 306 2.54 -11.42 -0.89
N THR A 307 2.16 -11.87 -2.10
CA THR A 307 0.74 -12.11 -2.45
C THR A 307 0.12 -13.23 -1.59
N ASP A 308 0.83 -14.34 -1.37
CA ASP A 308 0.38 -15.43 -0.50
C ASP A 308 0.11 -14.92 0.92
N PHE A 309 1.01 -14.07 1.43
CA PHE A 309 0.85 -13.41 2.72
C PHE A 309 -0.39 -12.48 2.75
N ILE A 310 -0.58 -11.64 1.73
CA ILE A 310 -1.71 -10.70 1.65
C ILE A 310 -3.04 -11.45 1.64
N ILE A 311 -3.18 -12.44 0.76
CA ILE A 311 -4.42 -13.22 0.64
C ILE A 311 -4.69 -13.99 1.94
N SER A 312 -3.67 -14.61 2.53
CA SER A 312 -3.81 -15.28 3.83
C SER A 312 -4.28 -14.33 4.93
N CYS A 313 -3.74 -13.11 5.00
CA CYS A 313 -4.14 -12.12 5.99
C CYS A 313 -5.56 -11.60 5.76
N MET A 314 -5.97 -11.41 4.50
CA MET A 314 -7.33 -10.99 4.16
C MET A 314 -8.38 -12.05 4.51
N ALA A 315 -8.10 -13.31 4.17
CA ALA A 315 -8.96 -14.43 4.56
C ALA A 315 -9.06 -14.56 6.09
N ALA A 316 -7.93 -14.40 6.80
CA ALA A 316 -7.91 -14.39 8.25
C ALA A 316 -8.73 -13.23 8.84
N GLN A 317 -8.62 -12.04 8.26
CA GLN A 317 -9.38 -10.87 8.68
C GLN A 317 -10.89 -11.13 8.59
N GLU A 318 -11.37 -11.68 7.47
CA GLU A 318 -12.78 -12.03 7.30
C GLU A 318 -13.25 -13.03 8.36
N LYS A 319 -12.47 -14.09 8.62
CA LYS A 319 -12.78 -15.07 9.66
C LYS A 319 -12.75 -14.48 11.07
N ILE A 320 -11.84 -13.54 11.35
CA ILE A 320 -11.82 -12.81 12.62
C ILE A 320 -13.08 -11.95 12.78
N TYR A 321 -13.56 -11.28 11.73
CA TYR A 321 -14.84 -10.57 11.79
C TYR A 321 -16.02 -11.52 11.98
N GLN A 322 -16.08 -12.63 11.23
CA GLN A 322 -17.10 -13.65 11.40
C GLN A 322 -17.18 -14.13 12.85
N PHE A 323 -16.02 -14.36 13.49
CA PHE A 323 -15.98 -14.72 14.91
C PHE A 323 -16.50 -13.60 15.80
N ILE A 324 -16.09 -12.35 15.59
CA ILE A 324 -16.55 -11.20 16.39
C ILE A 324 -18.08 -11.07 16.35
N ASP A 325 -18.68 -11.28 15.19
CA ASP A 325 -20.12 -11.16 14.98
C ASP A 325 -20.89 -12.33 15.62
N LYS A 326 -20.37 -13.55 15.46
CA LYS A 326 -20.99 -14.79 15.96
C LYS A 326 -20.62 -15.16 17.40
N ALA A 327 -19.64 -14.48 18.01
CA ALA A 327 -19.15 -14.84 19.33
C ALA A 327 -20.26 -14.85 20.39
N PRO A 328 -20.28 -15.83 21.31
CA PRO A 328 -21.21 -15.85 22.43
C PRO A 328 -21.28 -14.52 23.18
N GLY A 329 -22.49 -14.13 23.59
CA GLY A 329 -22.73 -12.84 24.25
C GLY A 329 -21.87 -12.63 25.50
N LYS A 330 -21.52 -13.72 26.22
CA LYS A 330 -20.61 -13.69 27.38
C LYS A 330 -19.23 -13.09 27.07
N TYR A 331 -18.72 -13.27 25.86
CA TYR A 331 -17.43 -12.72 25.44
C TYR A 331 -17.55 -11.29 24.94
N ARG A 332 -18.61 -11.01 24.16
CA ARG A 332 -18.85 -9.68 23.58
C ARG A 332 -19.03 -8.59 24.62
N ARG A 333 -19.51 -8.94 25.82
CA ARG A 333 -19.68 -8.02 26.96
C ARG A 333 -18.38 -7.64 27.67
N THR A 334 -17.27 -8.34 27.43
CA THR A 334 -15.99 -8.07 28.08
C THR A 334 -15.36 -6.79 27.53
N LYS A 335 -14.88 -5.90 28.40
CA LYS A 335 -14.30 -4.58 28.03
C LYS A 335 -13.21 -4.67 26.96
N ASN A 336 -12.38 -5.71 27.01
CA ASN A 336 -11.24 -5.88 26.11
C ASN A 336 -11.58 -6.69 24.84
N PHE A 337 -12.84 -7.11 24.65
CA PHE A 337 -13.24 -7.91 23.49
C PHE A 337 -12.83 -7.22 22.20
N ARG A 338 -13.18 -5.95 21.99
CA ARG A 338 -12.82 -5.22 20.76
C ARG A 338 -11.31 -5.14 20.47
N GLN A 339 -10.44 -5.24 21.48
CA GLN A 339 -8.99 -5.21 21.31
C GLN A 339 -8.43 -6.53 20.76
N MET A 340 -9.15 -7.65 20.92
CA MET A 340 -8.68 -8.95 20.43
C MET A 340 -8.54 -8.94 18.90
N LYS A 341 -9.36 -8.17 18.18
CA LYS A 341 -9.32 -8.10 16.71
C LYS A 341 -7.92 -7.77 16.21
N GLN A 342 -7.36 -6.65 16.70
CA GLN A 342 -6.04 -6.21 16.28
C GLN A 342 -4.95 -7.16 16.78
N ALA A 343 -5.11 -7.72 17.99
CA ALA A 343 -4.17 -8.71 18.52
C ALA A 343 -4.14 -9.99 17.68
N ALA A 344 -5.31 -10.52 17.28
CA ALA A 344 -5.44 -11.71 16.43
C ALA A 344 -4.83 -11.46 15.04
N MET A 345 -5.13 -10.31 14.42
CA MET A 345 -4.52 -9.91 13.16
C MET A 345 -2.99 -9.84 13.24
N ASN A 346 -2.46 -9.24 14.31
CA ASN A 346 -1.02 -9.12 14.51
C ASN A 346 -0.34 -10.48 14.75
N LEU A 347 -1.02 -11.37 15.48
CA LEU A 347 -0.55 -12.73 15.72
C LEU A 347 -0.53 -13.54 14.42
N HIS A 348 -1.63 -13.54 13.66
CA HIS A 348 -1.72 -14.24 12.38
C HIS A 348 -0.68 -13.71 11.39
N ALA A 349 -0.62 -12.40 11.18
CA ALA A 349 0.36 -11.80 10.26
C ALA A 349 1.81 -12.09 10.68
N GLY A 350 2.09 -12.03 11.98
CA GLY A 350 3.41 -12.37 12.52
C GLY A 350 3.73 -13.85 12.34
N PHE A 351 2.74 -14.73 12.51
CA PHE A 351 2.89 -16.18 12.35
C PHE A 351 3.19 -16.54 10.90
N VAL A 352 2.44 -15.98 9.95
CA VAL A 352 2.63 -16.23 8.51
C VAL A 352 4.00 -15.74 8.01
N LYS A 353 4.54 -14.65 8.59
CA LYS A 353 5.88 -14.13 8.27
C LYS A 353 7.02 -14.81 9.02
N SER A 354 6.72 -15.66 9.98
CA SER A 354 7.71 -16.21 10.89
C SER A 354 8.60 -17.23 10.19
N LYS A 355 9.91 -16.99 10.17
CA LYS A 355 10.89 -18.02 9.79
C LYS A 355 11.03 -19.12 10.85
N THR A 356 10.53 -18.89 12.07
CA THR A 356 10.62 -19.84 13.19
C THR A 356 9.70 -21.05 13.01
N ILE A 357 8.65 -20.93 12.19
CA ILE A 357 7.71 -22.02 11.92
C ILE A 357 7.60 -22.14 10.40
N SER A 358 8.11 -23.24 9.86
CA SER A 358 7.94 -23.53 8.43
C SER A 358 6.46 -23.71 8.12
N ILE A 359 5.95 -22.93 7.15
CA ILE A 359 4.60 -23.09 6.63
C ILE A 359 4.69 -24.13 5.51
N ASP A 360 4.52 -25.39 5.89
CA ASP A 360 4.46 -26.50 4.95
C ASP A 360 3.05 -26.64 4.33
N ARG A 361 2.90 -27.63 3.44
CA ARG A 361 1.62 -27.97 2.81
C ARG A 361 0.52 -28.28 3.84
N LYS A 362 0.88 -28.93 4.95
CA LYS A 362 -0.06 -29.30 6.03
C LYS A 362 -0.59 -28.05 6.73
N MET A 363 0.28 -27.08 7.01
CA MET A 363 -0.10 -25.78 7.58
C MET A 363 -1.06 -25.00 6.69
N ARG A 364 -0.88 -25.06 5.36
CA ARG A 364 -1.82 -24.42 4.41
C ARG A 364 -3.20 -25.08 4.42
N GLN A 365 -3.27 -26.39 4.57
CA GLN A 365 -4.53 -27.14 4.65
C GLN A 365 -5.34 -26.81 5.92
N ILE A 366 -4.67 -26.43 7.01
CA ILE A 366 -5.29 -26.10 8.29
C ILE A 366 -5.39 -24.58 8.54
N SER A 367 -5.48 -23.79 7.46
CA SER A 367 -5.43 -22.33 7.53
C SER A 367 -6.52 -21.72 8.43
N ILE A 368 -7.73 -22.27 8.46
CA ILE A 368 -8.82 -21.78 9.32
C ILE A 368 -8.51 -22.09 10.80
N GLN A 369 -7.95 -23.26 11.09
CA GLN A 369 -7.51 -23.63 12.44
C GLN A 369 -6.38 -22.71 12.94
N ILE A 370 -5.48 -22.25 12.06
CA ILE A 370 -4.46 -21.26 12.40
C ILE A 370 -5.09 -19.91 12.77
N VAL A 371 -6.15 -19.49 12.07
CA VAL A 371 -6.90 -18.28 12.40
C VAL A 371 -7.62 -18.43 13.75
N ALA A 372 -8.28 -19.57 13.97
CA ALA A 372 -8.91 -19.89 15.25
C ALA A 372 -7.90 -19.87 16.41
N ALA A 373 -6.70 -20.43 16.20
CA ALA A 373 -5.61 -20.41 17.17
C ALA A 373 -5.10 -18.98 17.43
N SER A 374 -5.05 -18.14 16.39
CA SER A 374 -4.70 -16.71 16.50
C SER A 374 -5.72 -15.95 17.35
N ILE A 375 -7.01 -16.22 17.16
CA ILE A 375 -8.11 -15.68 17.97
C ILE A 375 -7.99 -16.17 19.42
N HIS A 376 -7.75 -17.46 19.63
CA HIS A 376 -7.58 -18.03 20.96
C HIS A 376 -6.47 -17.32 21.73
N GLN A 377 -5.27 -17.22 21.13
CA GLN A 377 -4.15 -16.53 21.76
C GLN A 377 -4.40 -15.04 21.97
N ALA A 378 -5.13 -14.38 21.06
CA ALA A 378 -5.52 -12.98 21.23
C ALA A 378 -6.49 -12.79 22.40
N MET A 379 -7.46 -13.68 22.57
CA MET A 379 -8.40 -13.68 23.68
C MET A 379 -7.68 -13.87 25.02
N LEU A 380 -6.75 -14.84 25.09
CA LEU A 380 -5.91 -15.04 26.27
C LEU A 380 -5.03 -13.82 26.60
N GLN A 381 -4.46 -13.15 25.59
CA GLN A 381 -3.69 -11.92 25.79
C GLN A 381 -4.52 -10.75 26.32
N ASN A 382 -5.83 -10.76 26.06
CA ASN A 382 -6.77 -9.76 26.55
C ASN A 382 -7.50 -10.20 27.83
N HIS A 383 -7.02 -11.28 28.47
CA HIS A 383 -7.58 -11.86 29.69
C HIS A 383 -9.05 -12.31 29.54
N ILE A 384 -9.42 -12.79 28.35
CA ILE A 384 -10.75 -13.35 28.09
C ILE A 384 -10.63 -14.87 28.07
N PRO A 385 -11.15 -15.58 29.10
CA PRO A 385 -11.07 -17.04 29.15
C PRO A 385 -12.00 -17.63 28.09
N ILE A 386 -11.44 -18.39 27.17
CA ILE A 386 -12.18 -19.10 26.12
C ILE A 386 -11.40 -20.38 25.81
N LYS A 387 -12.11 -21.47 25.51
CA LYS A 387 -11.46 -22.70 25.02
C LYS A 387 -11.33 -22.67 23.50
N MET A 388 -10.29 -23.29 22.96
CA MET A 388 -10.13 -23.45 21.51
C MET A 388 -11.32 -24.17 20.87
N SER A 389 -11.89 -25.17 21.56
CA SER A 389 -13.10 -25.89 21.11
C SER A 389 -14.30 -24.95 20.87
N GLU A 390 -14.51 -23.97 21.74
CA GLU A 390 -15.60 -22.99 21.59
C GLU A 390 -15.39 -22.06 20.37
N ILE A 391 -14.13 -21.81 19.98
CA ILE A 391 -13.82 -21.05 18.77
C ILE A 391 -14.04 -21.92 17.53
N CYS A 392 -13.64 -23.19 17.58
CA CYS A 392 -13.92 -24.16 16.53
C CYS A 392 -15.43 -24.30 16.28
N GLU A 393 -16.25 -24.36 17.33
CA GLU A 393 -17.72 -24.38 17.24
C GLU A 393 -18.26 -23.16 16.49
N VAL A 394 -17.74 -21.95 16.73
CA VAL A 394 -18.18 -20.73 16.02
C VAL A 394 -17.86 -20.78 14.52
N PHE A 395 -16.84 -21.55 14.13
CA PHE A 395 -16.43 -21.75 12.74
C PHE A 395 -16.97 -23.04 12.12
N ASP A 396 -17.81 -23.80 12.84
CA ASP A 396 -18.29 -25.12 12.41
C ASP A 396 -17.13 -26.08 12.08
N LEU A 397 -16.03 -25.99 12.84
CA LEU A 397 -14.85 -26.84 12.71
C LEU A 397 -14.82 -27.94 13.78
N PRO A 398 -14.34 -29.16 13.45
CA PRO A 398 -14.05 -30.15 14.47
C PRO A 398 -12.86 -29.69 15.34
N TYR A 399 -12.92 -29.97 16.65
CA TYR A 399 -11.76 -29.85 17.53
C TYR A 399 -10.98 -31.17 17.51
N ASP A 400 -10.13 -31.31 16.50
CA ASP A 400 -9.35 -32.51 16.19
C ASP A 400 -7.83 -32.28 16.38
N GLU A 401 -7.02 -33.26 15.95
CA GLU A 401 -5.55 -33.17 16.00
C GLU A 401 -5.00 -31.96 15.23
N HIS A 402 -5.69 -31.51 14.16
CA HIS A 402 -5.28 -30.34 13.40
C HIS A 402 -5.52 -29.05 14.19
N ALA A 403 -6.66 -28.94 14.88
CA ALA A 403 -6.94 -27.81 15.76
C ALA A 403 -5.92 -27.73 16.91
N VAL A 404 -5.64 -28.86 17.56
CA VAL A 404 -4.65 -28.97 18.64
C VAL A 404 -3.24 -28.61 18.13
N TYR A 405 -2.87 -29.11 16.95
CA TYR A 405 -1.58 -28.79 16.34
C TYR A 405 -1.43 -27.30 16.02
N ALA A 406 -2.45 -26.67 15.41
CA ALA A 406 -2.45 -25.24 15.11
C ALA A 406 -2.36 -24.40 16.39
N GLU A 407 -3.12 -24.76 17.41
CA GLU A 407 -3.09 -24.11 18.72
C GLU A 407 -1.72 -24.19 19.38
N GLY A 408 -1.09 -25.38 19.39
CA GLY A 408 0.24 -25.59 19.93
C GLY A 408 1.30 -24.74 19.23
N LYS A 409 1.30 -24.73 17.89
CA LYS A 409 2.23 -23.90 17.09
C LYS A 409 2.03 -22.41 17.34
N MET A 410 0.78 -21.94 17.37
CA MET A 410 0.47 -20.54 17.63
C MET A 410 0.84 -20.13 19.05
N SER A 411 0.68 -21.02 20.04
CA SER A 411 1.09 -20.76 21.43
C SER A 411 2.61 -20.58 21.57
N ILE A 412 3.39 -21.44 20.91
CA ILE A 412 4.86 -21.32 20.85
C ILE A 412 5.23 -19.99 20.19
N PHE A 413 4.63 -19.69 19.04
CA PHE A 413 4.85 -18.43 18.34
C PHE A 413 4.50 -17.22 19.19
N ALA A 414 3.31 -17.16 19.80
CA ALA A 414 2.86 -16.04 20.62
C ALA A 414 3.78 -15.78 21.82
N ARG A 415 4.37 -16.84 22.41
CA ARG A 415 5.37 -16.73 23.46
C ARG A 415 6.67 -16.10 22.92
N HIS A 416 7.15 -16.56 21.77
CA HIS A 416 8.34 -16.01 21.12
C HIS A 416 8.11 -14.54 20.70
N TYR A 417 7.00 -14.25 20.02
CA TYR A 417 6.61 -12.92 19.55
C TYR A 417 6.57 -11.89 20.68
N ARG A 418 5.99 -12.25 21.83
CA ARG A 418 5.98 -11.39 23.03
C ARG A 418 7.39 -11.10 23.56
N ARG A 419 8.26 -12.11 23.62
CA ARG A 419 9.66 -11.94 24.04
C ARG A 419 10.42 -10.99 23.10
N THR A 420 10.25 -11.16 21.80
CA THR A 420 10.90 -10.32 20.79
C THR A 420 10.39 -8.88 20.82
N LYS A 421 9.07 -8.67 20.92
CA LYS A 421 8.50 -7.31 21.09
C LYS A 421 8.97 -6.63 22.36
N ARG A 422 9.03 -7.34 23.49
CA ARG A 422 9.54 -6.79 24.76
C ARG A 422 11.01 -6.36 24.63
N ARG A 423 11.85 -7.18 23.98
CA ARG A 423 13.25 -6.83 23.72
C ARG A 423 13.40 -5.63 22.79
N ALA A 424 12.59 -5.54 21.72
CA ALA A 424 12.59 -4.41 20.81
C ALA A 424 12.17 -3.11 21.53
N GLY A 425 11.10 -3.14 22.33
CA GLY A 425 10.67 -1.99 23.13
C GLY A 425 11.74 -1.52 24.12
N LEU A 426 12.43 -2.45 24.79
CA LEU A 426 13.56 -2.10 25.68
C LEU A 426 14.73 -1.47 24.91
N ARG A 427 15.04 -1.95 23.70
CA ARG A 427 16.06 -1.33 22.83
C ARG A 427 15.68 0.08 22.39
N ASP A 428 14.42 0.32 22.03
CA ASP A 428 13.93 1.64 21.64
C ASP A 428 13.97 2.63 22.81
N VAL A 429 13.60 2.18 24.02
CA VAL A 429 13.73 2.99 25.25
C VAL A 429 15.20 3.35 25.49
N HIS A 430 16.11 2.38 25.37
CA HIS A 430 17.54 2.62 25.54
C HIS A 430 18.12 3.54 24.46
N LYS A 431 17.69 3.40 23.20
CA LYS A 431 18.08 4.29 22.09
C LYS A 431 17.59 5.73 22.32
N LYS A 432 16.35 5.91 22.76
CA LYS A 432 15.81 7.23 23.13
C LYS A 432 16.56 7.85 24.30
N ALA A 433 16.91 7.05 25.31
CA ALA A 433 17.72 7.51 26.43
C ALA A 433 19.11 7.98 25.98
N LYS A 434 19.79 7.21 25.12
CA LYS A 434 21.08 7.60 24.53
C LYS A 434 20.97 8.87 23.66
N MET A 435 19.94 9.00 22.84
CA MET A 435 19.74 10.22 22.04
C MET A 435 19.47 11.45 22.91
N LYS A 436 18.73 11.28 24.01
CA LYS A 436 18.50 12.36 24.98
C LYS A 436 19.79 12.75 25.71
N GLN A 437 20.61 11.77 26.08
CA GLN A 437 21.91 12.01 26.71
C GLN A 437 22.86 12.72 25.74
N ALA A 438 23.01 12.24 24.51
CA ALA A 438 23.85 12.88 23.49
C ALA A 438 23.39 14.32 23.15
N LYS A 439 22.07 14.59 23.22
CA LYS A 439 21.55 15.96 23.06
C LYS A 439 21.94 16.84 24.25
N ALA A 440 21.82 16.33 25.47
CA ALA A 440 22.22 17.06 26.67
C ALA A 440 23.73 17.34 26.69
N GLU A 441 24.56 16.36 26.32
CA GLU A 441 26.02 16.50 26.21
C GLU A 441 26.41 17.60 25.21
N LYS A 442 25.77 17.63 24.02
CA LYS A 442 25.97 18.72 23.05
C LYS A 442 25.50 20.09 23.54
N GLU A 443 24.42 20.15 24.31
CA GLU A 443 23.93 21.40 24.91
C GLU A 443 24.91 21.91 25.98
N THR A 444 25.51 21.03 26.78
CA THR A 444 26.58 21.38 27.73
C THR A 444 27.88 21.78 27.05
N GLU A 445 28.32 21.08 26.01
CA GLU A 445 29.52 21.48 25.23
C GLU A 445 29.33 22.86 24.58
N GLY A 446 28.13 23.15 24.05
CA GLY A 446 27.81 24.47 23.51
C GLY A 446 27.78 25.58 24.56
N LEU A 447 27.34 25.27 25.79
CA LEU A 447 27.36 26.20 26.92
C LEU A 447 28.78 26.44 27.45
N GLU A 448 29.62 25.40 27.52
CA GLU A 448 31.04 25.52 27.91
C GLU A 448 31.81 26.35 26.88
N TYR A 449 31.53 26.18 25.59
CA TYR A 449 32.13 26.99 24.53
C TYR A 449 31.73 28.47 24.64
N LEU A 450 30.46 28.76 24.95
CA LEU A 450 29.98 30.13 25.16
C LEU A 450 30.53 30.77 26.44
N LEU A 451 30.86 29.98 27.46
CA LEU A 451 31.44 30.48 28.72
C LEU A 451 32.96 30.67 28.64
N ALA A 452 33.65 30.01 27.71
CA ALA A 452 35.08 30.18 27.48
C ALA A 452 35.44 31.48 26.73
N ASP A 453 34.45 32.13 26.10
CA ASP A 453 34.57 33.41 25.38
C ASP A 453 34.23 34.64 26.26
N PHE A 454 33.93 34.43 27.55
CA PHE A 454 33.82 35.46 28.59
C PHE A 454 35.00 35.40 29.56
#